data_AF-A0A1F2TM89-F1
#
_entry.id   AF-A0A1F2TM89-F1
#
_cell.length_a   1.000
_cell.length_b   1.000
_cell.length_c   1.000
_cell.angle_alpha   90.00
_cell.angle_beta   90.00
_cell.angle_gamma   90.00
#
_symmetry.space_group_name_H-M   'P 1'
#
loop_
_entity.id
_entity.type
_entity.pdbx_description
1 polymer ?
#
loop_
_entity_poly.entity_id
_entity_poly.type
_entity_poly.pdbx_seq_one_letter_code
_entity_poly.pdbx_strand_id
1 'polypeptide(L)' 'MPTVSLKAHYDGKTIQLDEPFDLAPNTRLMVTVLPRMTDADREDWSNLSVANLARAYGDDEPEYSVTNVRSR' A
#
# COMPACT_ATOMS: atom_id res chain seq x y z
N MET A 1 23.13 -13.60 -3.35
CA MET A 1 21.67 -13.82 -3.21
C MET A 1 20.98 -12.58 -3.77
N PRO A 2 19.90 -12.73 -4.56
CA PRO A 2 19.09 -11.60 -4.99
C PRO A 2 18.45 -10.92 -3.77
N THR A 3 18.16 -9.63 -3.88
CA THR A 3 17.44 -8.88 -2.85
C THR A 3 16.04 -9.46 -2.67
N VAL A 4 15.68 -9.82 -1.44
CA VAL A 4 14.35 -10.31 -1.06
C VAL A 4 13.77 -9.42 0.03
N SER A 5 12.46 -9.15 -0.05
CA SER A 5 11.73 -8.48 1.03
C SER A 5 11.09 -9.54 1.92
N LEU A 6 11.43 -9.53 3.20
CA LEU A 6 10.89 -10.46 4.21
C LEU A 6 9.98 -9.69 5.15
N LYS A 7 8.85 -10.30 5.51
CA LYS A 7 7.96 -9.75 6.53
C LYS A 7 8.49 -10.08 7.93
N ALA A 8 8.38 -9.11 8.81
CA ALA A 8 8.87 -9.22 10.17
C ALA A 8 8.10 -8.28 11.09
N HIS A 9 8.06 -8.63 12.37
CA HIS A 9 7.53 -7.77 13.42
C HIS A 9 8.55 -7.60 14.56
N TYR A 10 8.42 -6.51 15.30
CA TYR A 10 9.18 -6.31 16.53
C TYR A 10 8.39 -6.86 17.71
N ASP A 11 8.96 -7.84 18.43
CA ASP A 11 8.32 -8.49 19.57
C ASP A 11 8.48 -7.70 20.90
N GLY A 12 9.13 -6.54 20.86
CA GLY A 12 9.48 -5.74 22.04
C GLY A 12 10.93 -5.90 22.49
N LYS A 13 11.68 -6.83 21.89
CA LYS A 13 13.11 -7.07 22.18
C LYS A 13 13.93 -7.23 20.91
N THR A 14 13.42 -7.99 19.94
CA THR A 14 14.10 -8.40 18.72
C THR A 14 13.16 -8.33 17.51
N ILE A 15 13.75 -8.20 16.32
CA ILE A 15 13.01 -8.32 15.04
C ILE A 15 12.85 -9.81 14.75
N GLN A 16 11.61 -10.27 14.64
CA GLN A 16 11.24 -11.64 14.32
C GLN A 16 10.77 -11.71 12.87
N LEU A 17 11.34 -12.63 12.09
CA LEU A 17 10.81 -12.92 10.76
C LEU A 17 9.48 -13.67 10.92
N ASP A 18 8.47 -13.26 10.16
CA ASP A 18 7.15 -13.89 10.22
C ASP A 18 7.16 -15.29 9.58
N GLU A 19 8.09 -15.53 8.67
CA GLU A 19 8.29 -16.78 7.94
C GLU A 19 9.74 -17.26 8.11
N PRO A 20 10.00 -18.58 8.22
CA PRO A 20 11.35 -19.11 8.27
C PRO A 20 12.15 -18.74 7.01
N PHE A 21 13.36 -18.22 7.21
CA PHE A 21 14.28 -17.89 6.12
C PHE A 21 15.72 -18.20 6.52
N ASP A 22 16.46 -18.88 5.65
CA ASP A 22 17.85 -19.24 5.92
C ASP A 22 18.76 -18.01 5.73
N LEU A 23 19.36 -17.56 6.85
CA LEU A 23 20.27 -16.43 6.90
C LEU A 23 21.65 -16.90 7.34
N ALA A 24 22.61 -16.82 6.42
CA ALA A 24 24.00 -17.08 6.76
C ALA A 24 24.51 -16.04 7.79
N PRO A 25 25.40 -16.45 8.72
CA PRO A 25 26.03 -15.52 9.65
C PRO A 25 26.69 -14.34 8.93
N ASN A 26 26.52 -13.13 9.48
CA ASN A 26 27.06 -11.88 8.93
C ASN A 26 26.51 -11.46 7.55
N THR A 27 25.36 -12.00 7.13
CA THR A 27 24.64 -11.49 5.96
C THR A 27 24.30 -10.02 6.16
N ARG A 28 24.64 -9.16 5.19
CA ARG A 28 24.25 -7.74 5.22
C ARG A 28 22.75 -7.60 4.99
N LEU A 29 22.08 -6.91 5.91
CA LEU A 29 20.64 -6.67 5.86
C LEU A 29 20.35 -5.18 5.70
N MET A 30 19.27 -4.86 4.98
CA MET A 30 18.66 -3.53 4.94
C MET A 30 17.33 -3.61 5.69
N VAL A 31 17.20 -2.83 6.77
CA VAL A 31 16.00 -2.84 7.61
C VAL A 31 15.17 -1.60 7.32
N THR A 32 13.93 -1.81 6.91
CA THR A 32 12.94 -0.73 6.72
C THR A 32 11.89 -0.84 7.82
N VAL A 33 11.74 0.20 8.64
CA VAL A 33 10.70 0.27 9.66
C VAL A 33 9.45 0.89 9.05
N LEU A 34 8.38 0.11 8.99
CA LEU A 34 7.09 0.59 8.50
C LEU A 34 6.35 1.31 9.62
N PRO A 35 5.69 2.45 9.34
CA PRO A 35 4.81 3.08 10.31
C PRO A 35 3.67 2.11 10.67
N ARG A 36 3.19 2.16 11.92
CA ARG A 36 1.93 1.48 12.25
C ARG A 36 0.84 2.10 11.37
N MET A 37 0.25 1.33 10.48
CA MET A 37 -1.04 1.72 9.91
C MET A 37 -2.02 1.73 11.08
N THR A 38 -2.44 2.93 11.49
CA THR A 38 -3.56 3.03 12.40
C THR A 38 -4.83 2.71 11.59
N ASP A 39 -5.84 2.11 12.22
CA ASP A 39 -7.13 1.94 11.55
C ASP A 39 -7.72 3.29 11.14
N ALA A 40 -7.37 4.38 11.86
CA ALA A 40 -7.72 5.75 11.49
C ALA A 40 -7.16 6.15 10.12
N ASP A 41 -5.89 5.86 9.81
CA ASP A 41 -5.33 6.16 8.48
C ASP A 41 -6.10 5.40 7.40
N ARG A 42 -6.44 4.13 7.65
CA ARG A 42 -7.19 3.30 6.68
C ARG A 42 -8.61 3.81 6.47
N GLU A 43 -9.30 4.20 7.54
CA GLU A 43 -10.64 4.78 7.47
C GLU A 43 -10.62 6.14 6.75
N ASP A 44 -9.64 7.00 7.02
CA ASP A 44 -9.48 8.28 6.35
C ASP A 44 -9.27 8.10 4.84
N TRP A 45 -8.38 7.18 4.44
CA TRP A 45 -8.17 6.84 3.03
C TRP A 45 -9.43 6.24 2.39
N SER A 46 -10.16 5.41 3.12
CA SER A 46 -11.42 4.82 2.64
C SER A 46 -12.50 5.88 2.43
N ASN A 47 -12.70 6.77 3.41
CA ASN A 47 -13.67 7.87 3.35
C ASN A 47 -13.35 8.83 2.20
N LEU A 48 -12.07 9.20 2.04
CA LEU A 48 -11.62 10.04 0.93
C LEU A 48 -11.88 9.38 -0.43
N SER A 49 -11.64 8.06 -0.54
CA SER A 49 -11.90 7.31 -1.77
C SER A 49 -13.38 7.26 -2.11
N VAL A 50 -14.25 7.00 -1.12
CA VAL A 50 -15.71 7.00 -1.28
C VAL A 50 -16.21 8.38 -1.69
N ALA A 51 -15.74 9.44 -1.04
CA ALA A 51 -16.14 10.81 -1.37
C ALA A 51 -15.75 11.19 -2.80
N ASN A 52 -14.53 10.83 -3.24
CA ASN A 52 -14.08 11.08 -4.60
C ASN A 52 -14.85 10.25 -5.63
N LEU A 53 -15.19 8.99 -5.31
CA LEU A 53 -16.00 8.15 -6.17
C LEU A 53 -17.41 8.74 -6.36
N ALA A 54 -18.06 9.16 -5.27
CA ALA A 54 -19.36 9.81 -5.33
C ALA A 54 -19.33 11.11 -6.15
N ARG A 55 -18.24 11.88 -6.04
CA ARG A 55 -18.04 13.09 -6.86
C ARG A 55 -17.84 12.79 -8.34
N ALA A 56 -17.12 11.72 -8.68
CA ALA A 56 -16.83 11.37 -10.07
C ALA A 56 -18.09 10.91 -10.85
N TYR A 57 -19.06 10.34 -10.13
CA TYR A 57 -20.34 9.87 -10.68
C TYR A 57 -21.53 10.69 -10.16
N GLY A 58 -21.31 11.96 -9.82
CA GLY A 58 -22.35 12.88 -9.39
C GLY A 58 -23.12 13.48 -10.56
N ASP A 59 -24.22 14.18 -10.27
CA ASP A 59 -25.11 14.76 -11.28
C ASP A 59 -24.43 15.79 -12.21
N ASP A 60 -23.27 16.31 -11.83
CA ASP A 60 -22.42 17.21 -12.62
C ASP A 60 -21.49 16.46 -13.61
N GLU A 61 -21.69 15.16 -13.83
CA GLU A 61 -20.89 14.37 -14.78
C GLU A 61 -21.08 14.91 -16.21
N PRO A 62 -20.00 15.24 -16.94
CA PRO A 62 -20.11 15.65 -18.33
C PRO A 62 -20.54 14.48 -19.20
N GLU A 63 -21.43 14.74 -20.16
CA GLU A 63 -21.84 13.71 -21.11
C GLU A 63 -20.65 13.29 -22.00
N TYR A 64 -20.20 12.04 -21.82
CA TYR A 64 -19.14 11.46 -22.64
C TYR A 64 -19.71 10.99 -23.97
N SER A 65 -19.32 11.67 -25.04
CA SER A 65 -19.73 11.34 -26.40
C SER A 65 -18.66 10.50 -27.13
N VAL A 66 -19.05 9.86 -28.24
CA VAL A 66 -18.15 9.00 -29.05
C VAL A 66 -16.91 9.77 -29.56
N THR A 67 -17.00 11.09 -29.70
CA THR A 67 -15.88 11.95 -30.10
C THR A 67 -14.84 12.13 -28.99
N ASN A 68 -15.17 11.85 -27.72
CA ASN A 68 -14.23 11.89 -26.60
C ASN A 68 -13.33 10.64 -26.52
N VAL A 69 -13.73 9.53 -27.14
CA VAL A 69 -13.01 8.24 -27.05
C VAL A 69 -12.20 7.94 -28.31
N ARG A 70 -12.54 8.57 -29.45
CA ARG A 70 -11.81 8.38 -30.71
C ARG A 70 -10.88 9.56 -30.98
N SER A 71 -9.61 9.41 -30.61
CA SER A 71 -8.53 10.18 -31.23
C SER A 71 -8.39 9.75 -32.68
N ARG A 72 -8.35 10.73 -33.57
CA ARG A 72 -8.16 10.54 -35.02
C ARG A 72 -6.75 10.05 -35.33
#